data_AF-A0A812PLM7-F1
#
_entry.id   AF-A0A812PLM7-F1
#
_cell.length_a   1.000
_cell.length_b   1.000
_cell.length_c   1.000
_cell.angle_alpha   90.00
_cell.angle_beta   90.00
_cell.angle_gamma   90.00
#
_symmetry.space_group_name_H-M   'P 1'
#
loop_
_entity.id
_entity.type
_entity.pdbx_description
1 polymer ?
#
loop_
_entity_poly.entity_id
_entity_poly.type
_entity_poly.pdbx_seq_one_letter_code
_entity_poly.pdbx_strand_id
1 'polypeptide(L)'
;DVLNNVTLLACSEQGHDLCRLTRQQIRASVQGWWVDVSQCITRRARARPGEPLPTLTTATELYSFTDDRVILGCELLSMHGHAASLRIPPSVSDSTVKDLAGEGIALPSLGSVLWCLFLCKRFPKVRREALLVESQSQPSLEVLD
;
A
#
# COMPACT_ATOMS: atom_id res chain seq x y z
N ASP A 1 18.86 -13.65 -10.28
CA ASP A 1 18.70 -12.73 -9.15
C ASP A 1 18.02 -11.46 -9.66
N VAL A 2 16.75 -11.25 -9.28
CA VAL A 2 15.94 -10.11 -9.75
C VAL A 2 16.57 -8.78 -9.32
N LEU A 3 17.12 -8.72 -8.11
CA LEU A 3 17.72 -7.51 -7.57
C LEU A 3 18.97 -7.09 -8.37
N ASN A 4 19.82 -8.06 -8.73
CA ASN A 4 20.98 -7.77 -9.58
C ASN A 4 20.55 -7.19 -10.94
N ASN A 5 19.56 -7.79 -11.60
CA ASN A 5 19.09 -7.29 -12.88
C ASN A 5 18.51 -5.87 -12.76
N VAL A 6 17.76 -5.58 -11.70
CA VAL A 6 17.17 -4.25 -11.49
C VAL A 6 18.25 -3.21 -11.23
N THR A 7 19.26 -3.58 -10.45
CA THR A 7 20.38 -2.68 -10.15
C THR A 7 21.22 -2.37 -11.40
N LEU A 8 21.43 -3.36 -12.27
CA LEU A 8 22.09 -3.15 -13.57
C LEU A 8 21.27 -2.24 -14.49
N LEU A 9 19.95 -2.44 -14.57
CA LEU A 9 19.07 -1.56 -15.35
C LEU A 9 19.09 -0.12 -14.81
N ALA A 10 19.05 0.05 -13.50
CA ALA A 10 19.11 1.36 -12.87
C ALA A 10 20.41 2.10 -13.19
N CYS A 11 21.55 1.40 -13.12
CA CYS A 11 22.86 1.97 -13.49
C CYS A 11 22.92 2.33 -14.99
N SER A 12 22.39 1.46 -15.86
CA SER A 12 22.32 1.70 -17.31
C SER A 12 21.49 2.93 -17.64
N GLU A 13 20.35 3.13 -16.97
CA GLU A 13 19.47 4.29 -17.17
C GLU A 13 20.07 5.61 -16.70
N GLN A 14 20.99 5.56 -15.73
CA GLN A 14 21.75 6.73 -15.28
C GLN A 14 22.96 7.02 -16.21
N GLY A 15 23.16 6.22 -17.26
CA GLY A 15 24.27 6.37 -18.20
C GLY A 15 25.61 5.93 -17.61
N HIS A 16 25.61 5.11 -16.56
CA HIS A 16 26.85 4.60 -15.99
C HIS A 16 27.41 3.42 -16.81
N ASP A 17 28.71 3.45 -17.07
CA ASP A 17 29.45 2.32 -17.61
C ASP A 17 29.62 1.25 -16.53
N LEU A 18 28.84 0.18 -16.63
CA LEU A 18 28.78 -0.93 -15.66
C LEU A 18 30.16 -1.56 -15.40
N CYS A 19 31.04 -1.56 -16.39
CA CYS A 19 32.39 -2.14 -16.28
C CYS A 19 33.31 -1.35 -15.34
N ARG A 20 32.95 -0.10 -15.03
CA ARG A 20 33.75 0.82 -14.21
C ARG A 20 33.22 1.01 -12.79
N LEU A 21 32.03 0.51 -12.49
CA LEU A 21 31.41 0.69 -11.19
C LEU A 21 31.78 -0.44 -10.23
N THR A 22 32.16 -0.07 -9.01
CA THR A 22 32.26 -1.00 -7.88
C THR A 22 30.87 -1.39 -7.40
N ARG A 23 30.76 -2.53 -6.70
CA ARG A 23 29.48 -2.97 -6.08
C ARG A 23 28.88 -1.91 -5.16
N GLN A 24 29.72 -1.15 -4.45
CA GLN A 24 29.27 -0.08 -3.57
C GLN A 24 28.66 1.09 -4.35
N GLN A 25 29.26 1.49 -5.49
CA GLN A 25 28.70 2.53 -6.36
C GLN A 25 27.39 2.07 -7.01
N ILE A 26 27.32 0.81 -7.43
CA ILE A 26 26.11 0.19 -7.97
C ILE A 26 24.99 0.19 -6.92
N ARG A 27 25.29 -0.11 -5.66
CA ARG A 27 24.29 -0.06 -4.58
C ARG A 27 23.89 1.38 -4.23
N ALA A 28 24.83 2.30 -4.25
CA ALA A 28 24.56 3.72 -3.97
C ALA A 28 23.66 4.35 -5.05
N SER A 29 23.75 3.94 -6.31
CA SER A 29 22.95 4.49 -7.40
C SER A 29 21.46 4.13 -7.34
N VAL A 30 21.11 3.06 -6.62
CA VAL A 30 19.73 2.59 -6.41
C VAL A 30 19.19 2.92 -5.02
N GLN A 31 19.94 3.63 -4.18
CA GLN A 31 19.47 4.03 -2.86
C GLN A 31 18.18 4.86 -2.99
N GLY A 32 17.16 4.54 -2.19
CA GLY A 32 15.86 5.20 -2.29
C GLY A 32 14.88 4.57 -3.29
N TRP A 33 15.31 3.63 -4.13
CA TRP A 33 14.41 2.98 -5.08
C TRP A 33 13.54 1.93 -4.39
N TRP A 34 12.31 1.80 -4.88
CA TRP A 34 11.41 0.69 -4.61
C TRP A 34 11.22 -0.15 -5.85
N VAL A 35 11.17 -1.47 -5.69
CA VAL A 35 11.05 -2.41 -6.81
C VAL A 35 10.08 -3.52 -6.42
N ASP A 36 9.05 -3.74 -7.23
CA ASP A 36 8.15 -4.88 -7.05
C ASP A 36 8.80 -6.13 -7.65
N VAL A 37 9.32 -7.00 -6.78
CA VAL A 37 10.04 -8.21 -7.20
C VAL A 37 9.12 -9.34 -7.62
N SER A 38 7.81 -9.23 -7.38
CA SER A 38 6.83 -10.21 -7.88
C SER A 38 6.48 -10.01 -9.36
N GLN A 39 6.85 -8.86 -9.93
CA GLN A 39 6.57 -8.51 -11.32
C GLN A 39 7.77 -8.79 -12.24
N CYS A 40 7.47 -8.98 -13.53
CA CYS A 40 8.52 -9.09 -14.54
C CYS A 40 9.28 -7.77 -14.68
N ILE A 41 10.62 -7.84 -14.61
CA ILE A 41 11.51 -6.67 -14.67
C ILE A 41 11.32 -5.78 -15.92
N THR A 42 10.91 -6.37 -17.04
CA THR A 42 10.69 -5.65 -18.30
C THR A 42 9.50 -4.69 -18.23
N ARG A 43 8.59 -4.87 -17.28
CA ARG A 43 7.43 -4.01 -17.04
C ARG A 43 7.77 -2.72 -16.26
N ARG A 44 9.04 -2.50 -15.93
CA ARG A 44 9.51 -1.34 -15.16
C ARG A 44 8.77 -1.19 -13.81
N ALA A 45 8.56 -2.30 -13.12
CA ALA A 45 7.85 -2.35 -11.84
C ALA A 45 8.70 -1.80 -10.69
N ARG A 46 9.02 -0.51 -10.74
CA ARG A 46 9.87 0.19 -9.79
C ARG A 46 9.48 1.66 -9.71
N ALA A 47 9.87 2.32 -8.63
CA ALA A 47 9.64 3.74 -8.42
C ALA A 47 10.84 4.37 -7.72
N ARG A 48 11.17 5.60 -8.10
CA ARG A 48 12.15 6.45 -7.40
C ARG A 48 11.48 7.30 -6.33
N PRO A 49 12.24 7.91 -5.41
CA PRO A 49 11.70 8.91 -4.49
C PRO A 49 10.95 10.01 -5.26
N GLY A 50 9.67 10.23 -4.91
CA GLY A 50 8.80 11.21 -5.55
C GLY A 50 8.09 10.72 -6.82
N GLU A 51 8.43 9.56 -7.36
CA GLU A 51 7.65 8.90 -8.41
C GLU A 51 6.47 8.15 -7.80
N PRO A 52 5.35 7.99 -8.55
CA PRO A 52 4.25 7.17 -8.09
C PRO A 52 4.69 5.71 -7.97
N LEU A 53 4.29 5.06 -6.87
CA LEU A 53 4.45 3.64 -6.71
C LEU A 53 3.60 2.88 -7.74
N PRO A 54 4.04 1.69 -8.20
CA PRO A 54 3.20 0.83 -9.01
C PRO A 54 1.94 0.42 -8.23
N THR A 55 0.90 0.01 -8.96
CA THR A 55 -0.33 -0.49 -8.34
C THR A 55 -0.02 -1.66 -7.41
N LEU A 56 -0.38 -1.50 -6.14
CA LEU A 56 -0.27 -2.57 -5.15
C LEU A 56 -1.34 -3.62 -5.42
N THR A 57 -0.97 -4.88 -5.35
CA THR A 57 -1.84 -6.05 -5.55
C THR A 57 -1.62 -7.04 -4.41
N THR A 58 -2.48 -8.05 -4.28
CA THR A 58 -2.32 -9.12 -3.28
C THR A 58 -1.00 -9.88 -3.44
N ALA A 59 -0.48 -9.93 -4.66
CA ALA A 59 0.80 -10.56 -4.98
C ALA A 59 2.00 -9.60 -4.94
N THR A 60 1.84 -8.34 -4.52
CA THR A 60 2.95 -7.37 -4.54
C THR A 60 4.02 -7.72 -3.52
N GLU A 61 5.27 -7.79 -3.99
CA GLU A 61 6.46 -7.96 -3.15
C GLU A 61 7.38 -6.76 -3.37
N LEU A 62 7.07 -5.65 -2.69
CA LEU A 62 7.84 -4.42 -2.84
C LEU A 62 9.14 -4.49 -2.01
N TYR A 63 10.29 -4.38 -2.65
CA TYR A 63 11.60 -4.32 -2.01
C TYR A 63 12.11 -2.88 -1.94
N SER A 64 12.61 -2.47 -0.77
CA SER A 64 13.23 -1.16 -0.51
C SER A 64 14.75 -1.28 -0.54
N PHE A 65 15.41 -0.56 -1.45
CA PHE A 65 16.87 -0.49 -1.47
C PHE A 65 17.43 0.34 -0.30
N THR A 66 16.61 1.23 0.27
CA THR A 66 17.00 2.00 1.46
C THR A 66 17.16 1.12 2.68
N ASP A 67 16.18 0.25 2.91
CA ASP A 67 16.09 -0.59 4.11
C ASP A 67 16.67 -1.99 3.88
N ASP A 68 17.05 -2.32 2.65
CA ASP A 68 17.57 -3.64 2.23
C ASP A 68 16.64 -4.80 2.62
N ARG A 69 15.32 -4.61 2.44
CA ARG A 69 14.30 -5.61 2.79
C ARG A 69 13.02 -5.45 1.99
N VAL A 70 12.19 -6.50 2.03
CA VAL A 70 10.80 -6.44 1.56
C VAL A 70 9.95 -5.63 2.53
N ILE A 71 9.06 -4.82 1.97
CA ILE A 71 8.07 -4.01 2.68
C ILE A 71 7.00 -4.91 3.31
N LEU A 72 6.65 -4.59 4.56
CA LEU A 72 5.65 -5.31 5.35
C LEU A 72 4.23 -4.89 4.96
N GLY A 73 3.23 -5.71 5.27
CA GLY A 73 1.84 -5.40 4.98
C GLY A 73 1.36 -4.10 5.63
N CYS A 74 1.79 -3.85 6.87
CA CYS A 74 1.46 -2.60 7.58
C CYS A 74 2.04 -1.35 6.91
N GLU A 75 3.20 -1.47 6.28
CA GLU A 75 3.84 -0.40 5.53
C GLU A 75 3.13 -0.15 4.19
N LEU A 76 2.67 -1.22 3.52
CA LEU A 76 1.81 -1.10 2.34
C LEU A 76 0.49 -0.39 2.67
N LEU A 77 -0.12 -0.67 3.83
CA LEU A 77 -1.28 0.08 4.30
C LEU A 77 -0.94 1.56 4.54
N SER A 78 0.22 1.86 5.13
CA SER A 78 0.70 3.23 5.29
C SER A 78 0.85 3.95 3.94
N MET A 79 1.38 3.26 2.92
CA MET A 79 1.46 3.78 1.54
C MET A 79 0.08 4.05 0.92
N HIS A 80 -0.95 3.30 1.31
CA HIS A 80 -2.35 3.58 0.97
C HIS A 80 -2.97 4.76 1.75
N GLY A 81 -2.21 5.42 2.63
CA GLY A 81 -2.63 6.56 3.41
C GLY A 81 -3.22 6.21 4.78
N HIS A 82 -3.15 4.94 5.21
CA HIS A 82 -3.54 4.58 6.57
C HIS A 82 -2.60 5.21 7.60
N ALA A 83 -3.14 5.55 8.77
CA ALA A 83 -2.34 6.13 9.84
C ALA A 83 -1.30 5.15 10.38
N ALA A 84 -0.10 5.64 10.71
CA ALA A 84 0.93 4.84 11.37
C ALA A 84 0.49 4.30 12.76
N SER A 85 -0.54 4.89 13.35
CA SER A 85 -1.17 4.44 14.60
C SER A 85 -2.18 3.31 14.41
N LEU A 86 -2.40 2.83 13.18
CA LEU A 86 -3.31 1.72 12.90
C LEU A 86 -2.85 0.47 13.66
N ARG A 87 -3.73 -0.08 14.48
CA ARG A 87 -3.47 -1.31 15.24
C ARG A 87 -4.04 -2.50 14.50
N ILE A 88 -3.15 -3.38 14.07
CA ILE A 88 -3.52 -4.66 13.47
C ILE A 88 -3.63 -5.69 14.61
N PRO A 89 -4.73 -6.45 14.71
CA PRO A 89 -4.84 -7.49 15.73
C PRO A 89 -3.70 -8.51 15.58
N PRO A 90 -3.07 -8.96 16.68
CA PRO A 90 -1.93 -9.88 16.60
C PRO A 90 -2.29 -11.26 16.05
N SER A 91 -3.58 -11.59 15.97
CA SER A 91 -4.10 -12.80 15.34
C SER A 91 -4.07 -12.76 13.81
N VAL A 92 -3.87 -11.59 13.21
CA VAL A 92 -3.85 -11.41 11.74
C VAL A 92 -2.40 -11.51 11.26
N SER A 93 -2.13 -12.44 10.35
CA SER A 93 -0.79 -12.60 9.77
C SER A 93 -0.45 -11.46 8.80
N ASP A 94 0.85 -11.18 8.64
CA ASP A 94 1.32 -10.15 7.69
C ASP A 94 0.86 -10.44 6.25
N SER A 95 0.75 -11.71 5.85
CA SER A 95 0.22 -12.09 4.55
C SER A 95 -1.22 -11.60 4.35
N THR A 96 -2.09 -11.79 5.34
CA THR A 96 -3.47 -11.28 5.29
C THR A 96 -3.50 -9.76 5.27
N VAL A 97 -2.58 -9.09 5.98
CA VAL A 97 -2.45 -7.63 5.91
C VAL A 97 -2.04 -7.17 4.52
N LYS A 98 -1.11 -7.88 3.86
CA LYS A 98 -0.71 -7.63 2.47
C LYS A 98 -1.86 -7.83 1.50
N ASP A 99 -2.65 -8.90 1.67
CA ASP A 99 -3.84 -9.14 0.87
C ASP A 99 -4.85 -7.98 1.02
N LEU A 100 -5.11 -7.55 2.26
CA LEU A 100 -5.97 -6.39 2.54
C LEU A 100 -5.45 -5.10 1.89
N ALA A 101 -4.14 -4.87 1.92
CA ALA A 101 -3.54 -3.73 1.24
C ALA A 101 -3.73 -3.85 -0.28
N GLY A 102 -3.52 -5.03 -0.86
CA GLY A 102 -3.64 -5.27 -2.30
C GLY A 102 -5.06 -5.21 -2.86
N GLU A 103 -6.08 -5.52 -2.06
CA GLU A 103 -7.50 -5.39 -2.43
C GLU A 103 -8.08 -3.99 -2.10
N GLY A 104 -7.40 -3.24 -1.23
CA GLY A 104 -7.85 -1.95 -0.74
C GLY A 104 -7.82 -0.82 -1.76
N ILE A 105 -8.56 0.25 -1.47
CA ILE A 105 -8.50 1.51 -2.24
C ILE A 105 -7.65 2.50 -1.45
N ALA A 106 -6.72 3.18 -2.14
CA ALA A 106 -5.94 4.27 -1.55
C ALA A 106 -6.86 5.34 -0.92
N LEU A 107 -6.65 5.64 0.36
CA LEU A 107 -7.47 6.59 1.12
C LEU A 107 -7.51 8.00 0.52
N PRO A 108 -6.43 8.56 -0.06
CA PRO A 108 -6.50 9.85 -0.75
C PRO A 108 -7.46 9.83 -1.96
N SER A 109 -7.47 8.73 -2.71
CA SER A 109 -8.39 8.55 -3.85
C SER A 109 -9.84 8.45 -3.39
N LEU A 110 -10.09 7.64 -2.35
CA LEU A 110 -11.42 7.51 -1.75
C LEU A 110 -11.91 8.85 -1.19
N GLY A 111 -11.05 9.58 -0.47
CA GLY A 111 -11.35 10.90 0.07
C GLY A 111 -11.73 11.90 -1.02
N SER A 112 -11.03 11.88 -2.16
CA SER A 112 -11.34 12.72 -3.32
C SER A 112 -12.73 12.41 -3.90
N VAL A 113 -13.10 11.13 -4.04
CA VAL A 113 -14.43 10.71 -4.51
C VAL A 113 -15.52 11.17 -3.54
N LEU A 114 -15.33 10.94 -2.24
CA LEU A 114 -16.27 11.38 -1.21
C LEU A 114 -16.43 12.90 -1.18
N TRP A 115 -15.34 13.64 -1.36
CA TRP A 115 -15.37 15.09 -1.44
C TRP A 115 -16.15 15.59 -2.66
N CYS A 116 -15.90 15.02 -3.84
CA CYS A 116 -16.68 15.32 -5.05
C CYS A 116 -18.17 15.01 -4.85
N LEU A 117 -18.51 13.88 -4.23
CA LEU A 117 -19.89 13.52 -3.93
C LEU A 117 -20.56 14.54 -3.00
N PHE A 118 -19.83 14.96 -1.95
CA PHE A 118 -20.29 16.00 -1.04
C PHE A 118 -20.59 17.31 -1.75
N LEU A 119 -19.71 17.77 -2.64
CA LEU A 119 -19.89 19.00 -3.40
C LEU A 119 -21.06 18.91 -4.40
N CYS A 120 -21.19 17.79 -5.11
CA CYS A 120 -22.17 17.65 -6.20
C CYS A 120 -23.59 17.32 -5.72
N LYS A 121 -23.74 16.52 -4.66
CA LYS A 121 -25.05 16.01 -4.23
C LYS A 121 -25.46 16.47 -2.83
N ARG A 122 -24.52 17.02 -2.04
CA ARG A 122 -24.60 17.11 -0.57
C ARG A 122 -24.80 15.71 0.04
N PHE A 123 -24.30 15.48 1.26
CA PHE A 123 -24.63 14.21 1.92
C PHE A 123 -26.16 14.13 2.08
N PRO A 124 -26.79 12.99 1.74
CA PRO A 124 -28.20 12.81 2.01
C PRO A 124 -28.42 13.09 3.50
N LYS A 125 -29.40 13.95 3.81
CA LYS A 125 -29.80 14.17 5.20
C LYS A 125 -30.25 12.82 5.72
N VAL A 126 -29.44 12.20 6.59
CA VAL A 126 -29.84 10.99 7.30
C VAL A 126 -31.13 11.33 8.04
N ARG A 127 -32.27 10.81 7.57
CA ARG A 127 -33.53 10.95 8.30
C ARG A 127 -33.34 10.22 9.62
N ARG A 128 -33.22 10.99 10.71
CA ARG A 128 -33.12 10.46 12.09
C ARG A 128 -34.28 9.53 12.46
N GLU A 129 -35.37 9.56 11.70
CA GLU A 129 -36.55 8.71 11.87
C GLU A 129 -36.23 7.20 11.75
N ALA A 130 -35.21 6.81 10.97
CA ALA A 130 -34.85 5.39 10.82
C ALA A 130 -34.06 4.82 12.02
N LEU A 131 -33.33 5.65 12.76
CA LEU A 131 -32.52 5.22 13.92
C LEU A 131 -33.37 4.99 15.19
N LEU A 132 -34.55 5.61 15.29
CA LEU A 132 -35.43 5.40 16.44
C LEU A 132 -36.17 4.06 16.37
N VAL A 133 -36.41 3.51 15.17
CA VAL A 133 -37.16 2.26 15.00
C VAL A 133 -36.34 1.04 15.40
N GLU A 134 -35.04 1.00 15.13
CA GLU A 134 -34.18 -0.15 15.53
C GLU A 134 -33.88 -0.18 17.04
N SER A 135 -33.99 0.94 17.75
CA SER A 135 -33.78 0.98 19.20
C SER A 135 -34.92 0.37 20.02
N GLN A 136 -36.08 0.11 19.40
CA GLN A 136 -37.25 -0.48 20.08
C GLN A 136 -37.40 -1.99 19.87
N SER A 137 -36.53 -2.62 19.08
CA SER A 137 -36.63 -4.04 18.73
C SER A 137 -35.47 -4.90 19.24
N GLN A 138 -34.86 -4.55 20.38
CA GLN A 138 -34.00 -5.51 21.09
C GLN A 138 -34.87 -6.37 22.01
N PRO A 139 -35.05 -7.68 21.72
CA PRO A 139 -35.72 -8.58 22.63
C PRO A 139 -34.92 -8.69 23.92
N SER A 140 -35.57 -8.43 25.04
CA SER A 140 -35.04 -8.71 26.37
C SER A 140 -34.66 -10.19 26.45
N LEU A 141 -33.35 -10.46 26.51
CA LEU A 141 -32.80 -11.77 26.83
C LEU A 141 -33.27 -12.16 28.22
N GLU A 142 -34.32 -12.98 28.30
CA GLU A 142 -34.69 -13.67 29.53
C GLU A 142 -33.55 -14.60 29.93
N VAL A 143 -32.95 -14.29 31.06
CA VAL A 143 -31.97 -15.14 31.74
C VAL A 143 -32.74 -16.33 32.31
N LEU A 144 -32.58 -17.50 31.70
CA LEU A 144 -32.98 -18.77 32.33
C LEU A 144 -31.93 -19.12 33.40
N ASP A 145 -32.36 -19.14 34.65
CA ASP A 145 -31.68 -19.75 35.80
C ASP A 145 -31.66 -21.29 35.70
#